data_AF-A0A932N8A3-F1
#
_entry.id   AF-A0A932N8A3-F1
#
_cell.length_a   1.000
_cell.length_b   1.000
_cell.length_c   1.000
_cell.angle_alpha   90.00
_cell.angle_beta   90.00
_cell.angle_gamma   90.00
#
_symmetry.space_group_name_H-M   'P 1'
#
loop_
_entity.id
_entity.type
_entity.pdbx_description
1 polymer ?
#
loop_
_entity_poly.entity_id
_entity_poly.type
_entity_poly.pdbx_seq_one_letter_code
_entity_poly.pdbx_strand_id
1 'polypeptide(L)' 'MFVCLCTGATSQCVADAVAAGACTSKQVAAACGAGTDCGRCRHTVRAIIEAESARSRVVAVS' A
#
# COMPACT_ATOMS: atom_id res chain seq x y z
N MET A 1 -9.80 4.18 4.99
CA MET A 1 -10.55 4.84 3.88
C MET A 1 -10.35 4.07 2.57
N PHE A 2 -11.19 4.25 1.55
CA PHE A 2 -10.88 3.75 0.22
C PHE A 2 -9.68 4.49 -0.37
N VAL A 3 -8.71 3.74 -0.89
CA VAL A 3 -7.53 4.26 -1.59
C VAL A 3 -7.74 4.11 -3.09
N CYS A 4 -8.28 2.99 -3.56
CA CYS A 4 -8.61 2.77 -4.97
C CYS A 4 -10.12 2.60 -5.16
N LEU A 5 -10.76 3.53 -5.87
CA LEU A 5 -12.19 3.44 -6.18
C LEU A 5 -12.51 2.42 -7.28
N CYS A 6 -11.55 2.08 -8.14
CA CYS A 6 -11.78 1.11 -9.22
C CYS A 6 -11.91 -0.33 -8.70
N THR A 7 -11.12 -0.68 -7.68
CA THR A 7 -11.07 -2.04 -7.14
C THR A 7 -11.65 -2.17 -5.74
N GLY A 8 -12.02 -1.05 -5.11
CA GLY A 8 -12.44 -1.04 -3.70
C GLY A 8 -11.30 -1.26 -2.70
N ALA A 9 -10.03 -1.16 -3.12
CA ALA A 9 -8.91 -1.33 -2.19
C ALA A 9 -8.90 -0.21 -1.14
N THR A 10 -8.81 -0.59 0.13
CA THR A 10 -8.77 0.35 1.26
C THR A 10 -7.33 0.63 1.72
N SER A 11 -7.16 1.63 2.57
CA SER A 11 -5.90 1.91 3.26
C SER A 11 -5.43 0.70 4.07
N GLN A 12 -6.37 -0.07 4.65
CA GLN A 12 -6.04 -1.30 5.37
C GLN A 12 -5.50 -2.37 4.42
N CYS A 13 -6.13 -2.57 3.25
CA CYS A 13 -5.63 -3.52 2.24
C CYS A 13 -4.19 -3.22 1.80
N VAL A 14 -3.83 -1.93 1.68
CA VAL A 14 -2.47 -1.52 1.34
C VAL A 14 -1.52 -1.75 2.52
N ALA A 15 -1.90 -1.37 3.74
CA ALA A 15 -1.10 -1.58 4.94
C ALA A 15 -0.85 -3.07 5.21
N ASP A 16 -1.87 -3.92 5.08
CA ASP A 16 -1.76 -5.37 5.24
C ASP A 16 -0.79 -5.97 4.20
N ALA A 17 -0.85 -5.50 2.95
CA ALA A 17 0.11 -5.93 1.93
C ALA A 17 1.55 -5.56 2.29
N VAL A 18 1.77 -4.36 2.84
CA VAL A 18 3.10 -3.92 3.31
C VAL A 18 3.56 -4.73 4.52
N ALA A 19 2.67 -4.98 5.48
CA ALA A 19 2.94 -5.82 6.64
C ALA A 19 3.28 -7.27 6.24
N ALA A 20 2.70 -7.76 5.15
CA ALA A 20 3.03 -9.04 4.53
C ALA A 20 4.31 -9.01 3.66
N GLY A 21 5.02 -7.88 3.60
CA GLY A 21 6.31 -7.73 2.92
C GLY A 21 6.27 -7.06 1.54
N ALA A 22 5.16 -6.45 1.13
CA ALA A 22 5.14 -5.66 -0.09
C ALA A 22 5.93 -4.36 0.08
N CYS A 23 6.99 -4.18 -0.71
CA CYS A 23 7.85 -3.00 -0.71
C CYS A 23 7.65 -2.12 -1.96
N THR A 24 6.79 -2.53 -2.89
CA THR A 24 6.58 -1.84 -4.18
C THR A 24 5.11 -1.74 -4.53
N SER A 25 4.74 -0.72 -5.31
CA SER A 25 3.37 -0.57 -5.81
C SER A 25 2.91 -1.76 -6.66
N LYS A 26 3.84 -2.44 -7.34
CA LYS A 26 3.54 -3.68 -8.10
C LYS A 26 3.16 -4.83 -7.18
N GLN A 27 3.87 -5.02 -6.06
CA GLN A 27 3.53 -6.04 -5.07
C GLN A 27 2.19 -5.74 -4.39
N VAL A 28 1.94 -4.47 -4.04
CA VAL A 28 0.63 -4.05 -3.52
C VAL A 28 -0.49 -4.31 -4.53
N ALA A 29 -0.28 -3.97 -5.79
CA ALA A 29 -1.24 -4.24 -6.85
C ALA A 29 -1.52 -5.74 -7.01
N ALA A 30 -0.50 -6.60 -6.89
CA ALA A 30 -0.68 -8.05 -6.91
C ALA A 30 -1.47 -8.56 -5.69
N ALA A 31 -1.31 -7.94 -4.52
CA ALA A 31 -1.96 -8.37 -3.29
C ALA A 31 -3.44 -7.93 -3.18
N CYS A 32 -3.77 -6.69 -3.58
CA CYS A 32 -5.10 -6.13 -3.36
C CYS A 32 -5.69 -5.37 -4.56
N GLY A 33 -5.06 -5.44 -5.73
CA GLY A 33 -5.55 -4.81 -6.96
C GLY A 33 -5.42 -3.28 -7.01
N ALA A 34 -4.91 -2.62 -5.97
CA ALA A 34 -4.80 -1.15 -5.98
C ALA A 34 -3.91 -0.66 -7.15
N GLY A 35 -4.48 0.20 -8.01
CA GLY A 35 -3.75 0.87 -9.08
C GLY A 35 -3.60 0.08 -10.39
N THR A 36 -4.30 -1.06 -10.53
CA THR A 36 -4.30 -1.89 -11.75
C THR A 36 -5.16 -1.31 -12.89
N ASP A 37 -6.13 -0.47 -12.56
CA ASP A 37 -7.02 0.19 -13.53
C ASP A 37 -6.60 1.65 -13.81
N CYS A 38 -7.43 2.67 -13.51
CA CYS A 38 -7.17 4.07 -13.89
C CYS A 38 -5.92 4.73 -13.28
N GLY A 39 -5.29 4.10 -12.29
CA GLY A 39 -4.02 4.55 -11.71
C GLY A 39 -4.06 5.80 -10.80
N ARG A 40 -5.20 6.48 -10.62
CA ARG A 40 -5.31 7.70 -9.78
C ARG A 40 -4.81 7.52 -8.34
N CYS A 41 -5.00 6.34 -7.78
CA CYS A 41 -4.57 6.01 -6.42
C CYS A 41 -3.07 5.74 -6.26
N ARG A 42 -2.28 5.63 -7.36
CA ARG A 42 -0.89 5.16 -7.30
C ARG A 42 0.02 6.06 -6.46
N HIS A 43 -0.24 7.37 -6.40
CA HIS A 43 0.51 8.27 -5.52
C HIS A 43 0.21 8.00 -4.04
N THR A 44 -1.06 7.85 -3.68
CA THR A 44 -1.50 7.49 -2.32
C THR A 44 -0.95 6.14 -1.89
N VAL A 45 -0.97 5.12 -2.77
CA VAL A 45 -0.39 3.81 -2.48
C VAL A 45 1.10 3.92 -2.15
N ARG A 46 1.88 4.68 -2.93
CA ARG A 46 3.31 4.89 -2.66
C ARG A 46 3.56 5.59 -1.33
N ALA A 47 2.77 6.61 -1.01
CA ALA A 47 2.87 7.30 0.27
C ALA A 47 2.61 6.37 1.47
N ILE A 48 1.65 5.44 1.35
CA ILE A 48 1.39 4.45 2.41
C ILE A 48 2.58 3.47 2.53
N ILE A 49 3.12 2.97 1.41
CA ILE A 49 4.30 2.08 1.43
C ILE A 49 5.47 2.77 2.15
N GLU A 50 5.75 4.03 1.83
CA GLU A 50 6.84 4.79 2.43
C GLU A 50 6.61 5.02 3.94
N ALA A 51 5.41 5.43 4.33
CA ALA A 51 5.06 5.65 5.73
C ALA A 51 5.18 4.37 6.58
N GLU A 52 4.67 3.23 6.07
CA GLU A 52 4.73 1.96 6.78
C GLU A 52 6.14 1.35 6.80
N SER A 53 6.92 1.57 5.75
CA SER A 53 8.35 1.21 5.72
C SER A 53 9.15 2.01 6.75
N ALA A 54 8.87 3.30 6.90
CA ALA A 54 9.48 4.14 7.92
C ALA A 54 9.05 3.69 9.34
N ARG A 55 7.77 3.39 9.53
CA ARG A 55 7.22 2.87 10.80
C ARG A 55 7.90 1.56 11.22
N SER A 56 8.08 0.61 10.29
CA SER A 56 8.75 -0.66 10.58
C SER A 56 10.21 -0.49 11.00
N ARG A 57 10.92 0.50 10.43
CA ARG A 57 12.30 0.81 10.86
C ARG A 57 12.36 1.35 12.28
N VAL A 58 11.41 2.19 12.68
CA VAL A 58 11.33 2.72 14.05
C VAL A 58 11.04 1.60 15.04
N VAL A 59 10.14 0.67 14.70
CA VAL A 59 9.84 -0.50 15.55
C VAL A 59 11.05 -1.43 15.66
N ALA A 60 11.80 -1.66 14.58
CA ALA A 60 12.95 -2.56 14.59
C ALA A 60 14.18 -2.03 15.36
N VAL A 61 14.23 -0.73 15.67
CA VAL A 61 15.33 -0.09 16.42
C VAL A 61 14.94 0.25 17.87
N SER A 62 13.71 -0.09 18.28
CA SER A 62 13.22 0.02 19.66
C SER A 62 13.35 -1.32 20.37
#